data_AF-A0A847MXN4-F1
#
_entry.id   AF-A0A847MXN4-F1
#
_cell.length_a   1.000
_cell.length_b   1.000
_cell.length_c   1.000
_cell.angle_alpha   90.00
_cell.angle_beta   90.00
_cell.angle_gamma   90.00
#
_symmetry.space_group_name_H-M   'P 1'
#
loop_
_entity.id
_entity.type
_entity.pdbx_description
1 polymer ?
#
loop_
_entity_poly.entity_id
_entity_poly.type
_entity_poly.pdbx_seq_one_letter_code
_entity_poly.pdbx_strand_id
1 'polypeptide(L)'
;ATLGKEGVRTPSPMANMDFVSYPLGTYTMNNIKFGESVKQTPRIFSNNYFMRDEQGHFMTSKLAKKVWLHWADGRIHNEYEAYDTPTGKIPHYEDLKALFKKHLDEEFSKEKYDYLFTFRCTKWIEKLERTKAYYQKMDPNTPKEIFDYWDATIARIAKARDTYGDLILPGTYKG
;
A
#
# COMPACT_ATOMS: atom_id res chain seq x y z
N ALA A 1 -19.91 9.61 -5.54
CA ALA A 1 -19.97 8.15 -5.38
C ALA A 1 -20.39 7.55 -6.71
N THR A 2 -19.56 6.72 -7.32
CA THR A 2 -19.81 6.13 -8.64
C THR A 2 -20.93 5.09 -8.52
N LEU A 3 -21.89 5.09 -9.46
CA LEU A 3 -23.01 4.14 -9.54
C LEU A 3 -22.54 2.77 -10.08
N GLY A 4 -21.55 2.17 -9.42
CA GLY A 4 -20.99 0.87 -9.77
C GLY A 4 -21.60 -0.28 -8.94
N LYS A 5 -21.43 -1.52 -9.40
CA LYS A 5 -21.73 -2.71 -8.59
C LYS A 5 -20.92 -2.67 -7.29
N GLU A 6 -21.61 -2.80 -6.16
CA GLU A 6 -20.98 -2.85 -4.85
C GLU A 6 -20.00 -4.05 -4.76
N GLY A 7 -18.82 -3.83 -4.19
CA GLY A 7 -17.79 -4.87 -4.00
C GLY A 7 -16.83 -5.10 -5.17
N VAL A 8 -17.00 -4.46 -6.33
CA VAL A 8 -16.02 -4.56 -7.44
C VAL A 8 -14.87 -3.58 -7.22
N ARG A 9 -13.64 -4.10 -7.06
CA ARG A 9 -12.44 -3.28 -6.91
C ARG A 9 -12.07 -2.64 -8.25
N THR A 10 -12.12 -1.32 -8.32
CA THR A 10 -11.68 -0.53 -9.47
C THR A 10 -10.39 0.23 -9.13
N PRO A 11 -9.36 0.20 -10.00
CA PRO A 11 -8.22 1.10 -9.85
C PRO A 11 -8.68 2.57 -9.92
N SER A 12 -8.21 3.38 -8.97
CA SER A 12 -8.42 4.83 -8.95
C SER A 12 -7.08 5.51 -8.64
N PRO A 13 -6.23 5.74 -9.66
CA PRO A 13 -4.92 6.36 -9.46
C PRO A 13 -5.09 7.74 -8.81
N MET A 14 -4.31 7.97 -7.74
CA MET A 14 -4.32 9.20 -6.93
C MET A 14 -5.73 9.59 -6.43
N ALA A 15 -6.65 8.63 -6.33
CA ALA A 15 -8.06 8.84 -6.00
C ALA A 15 -8.78 9.87 -6.89
N ASN A 16 -8.31 10.08 -8.12
CA ASN A 16 -8.73 11.20 -8.96
C ASN A 16 -9.36 10.78 -10.30
N MET A 17 -9.61 9.48 -10.50
CA MET A 17 -9.99 8.93 -11.81
C MET A 17 -11.23 9.60 -12.43
N ASP A 18 -12.24 9.92 -11.63
CA ASP A 18 -13.47 10.57 -12.08
C ASP A 18 -13.24 12.01 -12.62
N PHE A 19 -12.05 12.58 -12.40
CA PHE A 19 -11.69 13.95 -12.78
C PHE A 19 -10.53 14.01 -13.80
N VAL A 20 -10.00 12.87 -14.24
CA VAL A 20 -8.94 12.83 -15.25
C VAL A 20 -9.54 13.07 -16.64
N SER A 21 -9.23 14.22 -17.25
CA SER A 21 -9.81 14.68 -18.52
C SER A 21 -8.93 14.45 -19.75
N TYR A 22 -7.77 13.82 -19.59
CA TYR A 22 -6.78 13.57 -20.64
C TYR A 22 -6.18 12.16 -20.48
N PRO A 23 -5.36 11.66 -21.43
CA PRO A 23 -4.89 10.28 -21.41
C PRO A 23 -4.26 9.87 -20.07
N LEU A 24 -4.67 8.71 -19.56
CA LEU A 24 -4.31 8.24 -18.22
C LEU A 24 -2.80 8.01 -18.05
N GLY A 25 -2.14 7.54 -19.10
CA GLY A 25 -0.68 7.38 -19.13
C GLY A 25 0.03 8.72 -18.97
N THR A 26 -0.42 9.74 -19.72
CA THR A 26 0.09 11.11 -19.59
C THR A 26 -0.17 11.68 -18.20
N TYR A 27 -1.36 11.46 -17.63
CA TYR A 27 -1.69 11.88 -16.26
C TYR A 27 -0.73 11.29 -15.23
N THR A 28 -0.45 10.00 -15.36
CA THR A 28 0.44 9.29 -14.44
C THR A 28 1.88 9.76 -14.59
N MET A 29 2.38 9.92 -15.82
CA MET A 29 3.73 10.45 -16.05
C MET A 29 3.90 11.89 -15.57
N ASN A 30 2.87 12.72 -15.68
CA ASN A 30 2.93 14.09 -15.16
C ASN A 30 3.12 14.10 -13.63
N ASN A 31 2.45 13.20 -12.90
CA ASN A 31 2.65 13.06 -11.46
C ASN A 31 4.05 12.55 -11.11
N ILE A 32 4.59 11.61 -11.89
CA ILE A 32 5.96 11.10 -11.71
C ILE A 32 6.98 12.24 -11.92
N LYS A 33 6.91 12.94 -13.06
CA LYS A 33 7.77 14.08 -13.39
C LYS A 33 7.67 15.20 -12.37
N PHE A 34 6.47 15.46 -11.86
CA PHE A 34 6.29 16.42 -10.78
C PHE A 34 7.09 15.98 -9.54
N GLY A 35 6.96 14.73 -9.09
CA GLY A 35 7.73 14.19 -7.96
C GLY A 35 9.25 14.28 -8.16
N GLU A 36 9.74 13.97 -9.35
CA GLU A 36 11.17 14.09 -9.72
C GLU A 36 11.69 15.53 -9.68
N SER A 37 10.81 16.52 -9.90
CA SER A 37 11.17 17.94 -9.86
C SER A 37 11.24 18.54 -8.45
N VAL A 38 10.68 17.86 -7.43
CA VAL A 38 10.62 18.37 -6.06
C VAL A 38 11.94 18.12 -5.33
N LYS A 39 12.59 19.19 -4.83
CA LYS A 39 13.87 19.07 -4.11
C LYS A 39 13.76 18.37 -2.75
N GLN A 40 12.67 18.64 -2.02
CA GLN A 40 12.37 18.04 -0.73
C GLN A 40 11.08 17.24 -0.85
N THR A 41 11.20 16.01 -1.35
CA THR A 41 10.04 15.15 -1.61
C THR A 41 9.38 14.72 -0.29
N PRO A 42 8.06 14.91 -0.14
CA PRO A 42 7.35 14.41 1.03
C PRO A 42 7.33 12.88 1.02
N ARG A 43 7.33 12.28 2.21
CA ARG A 43 7.12 10.84 2.34
C ARG A 43 5.68 10.50 1.98
N ILE A 44 5.52 9.48 1.12
CA ILE A 44 4.20 8.98 0.71
C ILE A 44 3.86 7.77 1.57
N PHE A 45 2.66 7.79 2.17
CA PHE A 45 2.13 6.70 2.97
C PHE A 45 0.88 6.12 2.30
N SER A 46 0.72 4.80 2.40
CA SER A 46 -0.48 4.10 1.98
C SER A 46 -1.08 3.37 3.19
N ASN A 47 -2.40 3.40 3.31
CA ASN A 47 -3.10 2.76 4.42
C ASN A 47 -4.33 2.00 3.93
N ASN A 48 -4.73 0.97 4.68
CA ASN A 48 -5.95 0.22 4.47
C ASN A 48 -6.72 0.08 5.79
N TYR A 49 -7.68 1.00 6.02
CA TYR A 49 -8.59 0.96 7.18
C TYR A 49 -9.65 -0.15 7.09
N PHE A 50 -9.76 -0.83 5.96
CA PHE A 50 -10.86 -1.73 5.63
C PHE A 50 -10.44 -3.20 5.56
N MET A 51 -9.26 -3.53 6.10
CA MET A 51 -8.82 -4.92 6.21
C MET A 51 -9.78 -5.70 7.09
N ARG A 52 -10.19 -6.88 6.62
CA ARG A 52 -11.09 -7.79 7.33
C ARG A 52 -10.41 -9.11 7.63
N ASP A 53 -10.83 -9.76 8.71
CA ASP A 53 -10.46 -11.13 9.04
C ASP A 53 -11.20 -12.15 8.14
N GLU A 54 -10.95 -13.43 8.38
CA GLU A 54 -11.58 -14.55 7.67
C GLU A 54 -13.09 -14.66 7.95
N GLN A 55 -13.55 -14.10 9.08
CA GLN A 55 -14.95 -14.05 9.49
C GLN A 55 -15.67 -12.80 8.92
N GLY A 56 -14.94 -11.91 8.24
CA GLY A 56 -15.46 -10.69 7.62
C GLY A 56 -15.53 -9.47 8.55
N HIS A 57 -15.02 -9.55 9.77
CA HIS A 57 -14.96 -8.40 10.69
C HIS A 57 -13.77 -7.50 10.37
N PHE A 58 -13.92 -6.19 10.61
CA PHE A 58 -12.81 -5.27 10.47
C PHE A 58 -11.73 -5.51 11.52
N MET A 59 -10.48 -5.56 11.09
CA MET A 59 -9.33 -5.84 11.98
C MET A 59 -9.07 -4.73 13.00
N THR A 60 -9.45 -3.49 12.68
CA THR A 60 -9.22 -2.31 13.54
C THR A 60 -10.45 -1.42 13.61
N SER A 61 -10.60 -0.71 14.74
CA SER A 61 -11.65 0.30 14.91
C SER A 61 -11.48 1.46 13.92
N LYS A 62 -12.56 2.19 13.65
CA LYS A 62 -12.50 3.41 12.80
C LYS A 62 -11.61 4.51 13.42
N LEU A 63 -11.41 4.47 14.74
CA LEU A 63 -10.57 5.42 15.48
C LEU A 63 -9.07 5.11 15.36
N ALA A 64 -8.70 3.90 14.93
CA ALA A 64 -7.31 3.52 14.62
C ALA A 64 -6.62 4.47 13.64
N LYS A 65 -7.38 5.26 12.86
CA LYS A 65 -6.84 6.35 12.04
C LYS A 65 -5.90 7.29 12.79
N LYS A 66 -6.15 7.54 14.08
CA LYS A 66 -5.31 8.38 14.93
C LYS A 66 -3.93 7.76 15.12
N VAL A 67 -3.86 6.46 15.37
CA VAL A 67 -2.59 5.72 15.50
C VAL A 67 -1.80 5.76 14.19
N TRP A 68 -2.45 5.49 13.06
CA TRP A 68 -1.79 5.47 11.77
C TRP A 68 -1.19 6.82 11.36
N LEU A 69 -1.89 7.92 11.68
CA LEU A 69 -1.40 9.27 11.45
C LEU A 69 -0.20 9.60 12.36
N HIS A 70 -0.26 9.25 13.66
CA HIS A 70 0.87 9.46 14.57
C HIS A 70 2.10 8.64 14.19
N TRP A 71 1.93 7.41 13.70
CA TRP A 71 3.07 6.65 13.20
C TRP A 71 3.69 7.28 11.94
N ALA A 72 2.86 7.74 11.00
CA ALA A 72 3.36 8.44 9.81
C ALA A 72 4.10 9.74 10.17
N ASP A 73 3.57 10.50 11.13
CA ASP A 73 4.19 11.71 11.67
C ASP A 73 5.55 11.42 12.34
N GLY A 74 5.61 10.41 13.21
CA GLY A 74 6.87 9.99 13.82
C GLY A 74 7.88 9.48 12.77
N ARG A 75 7.42 8.80 11.70
CA ARG A 75 8.30 8.45 10.57
C ARG A 75 8.83 9.71 9.89
N ILE A 76 8.02 10.72 9.63
CA ILE A 76 8.47 11.99 9.02
C ILE A 76 9.58 12.64 9.86
N HIS A 77 9.47 12.60 11.19
CA HIS A 77 10.44 13.15 12.14
C HIS A 77 11.59 12.21 12.53
N ASN A 78 11.68 11.02 11.91
CA ASN A 78 12.68 9.98 12.21
C ASN A 78 12.64 9.44 13.64
N GLU A 79 11.46 9.40 14.26
CA GLU A 79 11.25 8.89 15.62
C GLU A 79 11.06 7.36 15.64
N TYR A 80 10.59 6.78 14.54
CA TYR A 80 10.33 5.35 14.42
C TYR A 80 11.16 4.72 13.32
N GLU A 81 11.66 3.51 13.56
CA GLU A 81 12.20 2.64 12.52
C GLU A 81 11.08 1.83 11.84
N ALA A 82 11.44 1.03 10.83
CA ALA A 82 10.45 0.24 10.08
C ALA A 82 11.08 -1.01 9.46
N TYR A 83 10.27 -2.06 9.32
CA TYR A 83 10.66 -3.25 8.57
C TYR A 83 10.48 -3.03 7.06
N ASP A 84 11.42 -3.56 6.29
CA ASP A 84 11.31 -3.63 4.85
C ASP A 84 10.32 -4.72 4.40
N THR A 85 9.69 -4.47 3.27
CA THR A 85 8.84 -5.39 2.50
C THR A 85 9.16 -5.22 1.02
N PRO A 86 8.77 -6.16 0.15
CA PRO A 86 9.03 -6.06 -1.29
C PRO A 86 8.50 -4.78 -1.98
N THR A 87 7.57 -4.03 -1.36
CA THR A 87 6.98 -2.81 -1.94
C THR A 87 7.12 -1.56 -1.08
N GLY A 88 7.86 -1.60 0.04
CA GLY A 88 7.97 -0.47 0.95
C GLY A 88 8.24 -0.87 2.38
N LYS A 89 7.87 0.00 3.33
CA LYS A 89 8.16 -0.20 4.75
C LYS A 89 6.89 -0.30 5.60
N ILE A 90 6.95 -1.05 6.68
CA ILE A 90 5.85 -1.26 7.64
C ILE A 90 6.32 -0.97 9.08
N PRO A 91 5.41 -0.57 9.98
CA PRO A 91 5.73 -0.29 11.39
C PRO A 91 6.28 -1.49 12.14
N HIS A 92 7.10 -1.25 13.16
CA HIS A 92 7.40 -2.26 14.18
C HIS A 92 6.18 -2.49 15.08
N TYR A 93 6.09 -3.70 15.65
CA TYR A 93 5.01 -4.06 16.56
C TYR A 93 4.98 -3.17 17.81
N GLU A 94 6.15 -2.96 18.42
CA GLU A 94 6.26 -2.21 19.68
C GLU A 94 5.78 -0.76 19.55
N ASP A 95 6.08 -0.10 18.41
CA ASP A 95 5.61 1.26 18.12
C ASP A 95 4.08 1.30 18.09
N LEU A 96 3.44 0.36 17.38
CA LEU A 96 1.99 0.32 17.28
C LEU A 96 1.35 -0.02 18.62
N LYS A 97 1.89 -1.01 19.34
CA LYS A 97 1.39 -1.38 20.66
C LYS A 97 1.36 -0.17 21.59
N ALA A 98 2.46 0.60 21.65
CA ALA A 98 2.55 1.82 22.44
C ALA A 98 1.56 2.89 21.97
N LEU A 99 1.43 3.11 20.66
CA LEU A 99 0.52 4.12 20.09
C LEU A 99 -0.96 3.78 20.30
N PHE A 100 -1.36 2.51 20.13
CA PHE A 100 -2.73 2.07 20.41
C PHE A 100 -3.08 2.27 21.87
N LYS A 101 -2.19 1.88 22.80
CA LYS A 101 -2.40 2.11 24.23
C LYS A 101 -2.49 3.60 24.56
N LYS A 102 -1.57 4.41 24.06
CA LYS A 102 -1.49 5.86 24.33
C LYS A 102 -2.69 6.63 23.80
N HIS A 103 -3.14 6.33 22.58
CA HIS A 103 -4.09 7.19 21.88
C HIS A 103 -5.53 6.71 21.92
N LEU A 104 -5.76 5.42 22.18
CA LEU A 104 -7.07 4.78 22.16
C LEU A 104 -7.36 3.95 23.43
N ASP A 105 -6.37 3.75 24.32
CA ASP A 105 -6.45 2.81 25.45
C ASP A 105 -6.88 1.39 25.03
N GLU A 106 -6.49 1.00 23.82
CA GLU A 106 -6.78 -0.33 23.24
C GLU A 106 -5.54 -1.24 23.34
N GLU A 107 -5.75 -2.51 23.69
CA GLU A 107 -4.70 -3.53 23.60
C GLU A 107 -4.54 -3.99 22.15
N PHE A 108 -3.32 -3.88 21.62
CA PHE A 108 -2.97 -4.26 20.25
C PHE A 108 -2.11 -5.51 20.25
N SER A 109 -2.72 -6.65 19.94
CA SER A 109 -2.07 -7.96 20.03
C SER A 109 -1.09 -8.21 18.87
N LYS A 110 -0.12 -9.11 19.12
CA LYS A 110 0.90 -9.49 18.14
C LYS A 110 0.28 -10.25 16.96
N GLU A 111 -0.72 -11.08 17.21
CA GLU A 111 -1.45 -11.84 16.19
C GLU A 111 -2.20 -10.89 15.23
N LYS A 112 -2.84 -9.85 15.78
CA LYS A 112 -3.50 -8.80 14.97
C LYS A 112 -2.48 -8.06 14.11
N TYR A 113 -1.33 -7.70 14.67
CA TYR A 113 -0.24 -7.07 13.94
C TYR A 113 0.27 -7.96 12.81
N ASP A 114 0.58 -9.22 13.10
CA ASP A 114 1.11 -10.15 12.12
C ASP A 114 0.11 -10.35 10.98
N TYR A 115 -1.18 -10.50 11.27
CA TYR A 115 -2.22 -10.62 10.24
C TYR A 115 -2.29 -9.38 9.32
N LEU A 116 -2.30 -8.18 9.93
CA LEU A 116 -2.41 -6.90 9.20
C LEU A 116 -1.22 -6.68 8.27
N PHE A 117 -0.01 -7.00 8.73
CA PHE A 117 1.23 -6.65 8.03
C PHE A 117 1.90 -7.83 7.33
N THR A 118 1.33 -9.04 7.38
CA THR A 118 1.78 -10.15 6.53
C THR A 118 1.69 -9.76 5.06
N PHE A 119 2.83 -9.80 4.38
CA PHE A 119 2.91 -9.52 2.96
C PHE A 119 2.50 -10.76 2.16
N ARG A 120 1.40 -10.64 1.41
CA ARG A 120 0.79 -11.74 0.65
C ARG A 120 1.20 -11.63 -0.81
N CYS A 121 2.26 -12.32 -1.21
CA CYS A 121 2.93 -12.14 -2.50
C CYS A 121 1.98 -12.32 -3.68
N THR A 122 1.25 -13.43 -3.73
CA THR A 122 0.30 -13.72 -4.81
C THR A 122 -0.79 -12.65 -4.90
N LYS A 123 -1.32 -12.17 -3.78
CA LYS A 123 -2.35 -11.10 -3.77
C LYS A 123 -1.83 -9.75 -4.23
N TRP A 124 -0.56 -9.44 -3.97
CA TRP A 124 0.09 -8.26 -4.53
C TRP A 124 0.31 -8.36 -6.04
N ILE A 125 0.82 -9.50 -6.53
CA ILE A 125 1.01 -9.73 -7.96
C ILE A 125 -0.32 -9.63 -8.70
N GLU A 126 -1.36 -10.33 -8.23
CA GLU A 126 -2.72 -10.24 -8.79
C GLU A 126 -3.24 -8.79 -8.85
N LYS A 127 -2.93 -7.97 -7.83
CA LYS A 127 -3.31 -6.55 -7.81
C LYS A 127 -2.60 -5.76 -8.90
N LEU A 128 -1.29 -5.95 -9.07
CA LEU A 128 -0.50 -5.25 -10.07
C LEU A 128 -0.91 -5.66 -11.49
N GLU A 129 -1.18 -6.94 -11.73
CA GLU A 129 -1.67 -7.40 -13.04
C GLU A 129 -3.06 -6.82 -13.38
N ARG A 130 -3.98 -6.74 -12.41
CA ARG A 130 -5.26 -6.03 -12.61
C ARG A 130 -5.05 -4.54 -12.91
N THR A 131 -4.07 -3.90 -12.28
CA THR A 131 -3.72 -2.50 -12.56
C THR A 131 -3.18 -2.34 -13.99
N LYS A 132 -2.27 -3.21 -14.44
CA LYS A 132 -1.76 -3.22 -15.81
C LYS A 132 -2.88 -3.37 -16.84
N ALA A 133 -3.74 -4.38 -16.65
CA ALA A 133 -4.88 -4.62 -17.54
C ALA A 133 -5.85 -3.43 -17.58
N TYR A 134 -6.06 -2.76 -16.45
CA TYR A 134 -6.88 -1.55 -16.39
C TYR A 134 -6.26 -0.41 -17.21
N TYR A 135 -4.97 -0.13 -17.04
CA TYR A 135 -4.30 0.93 -17.79
C TYR A 135 -4.31 0.67 -19.30
N GLN A 136 -4.00 -0.56 -19.72
CA GLN A 136 -4.04 -0.96 -21.12
C GLN A 136 -5.43 -0.75 -21.74
N LYS A 137 -6.49 -1.03 -20.98
CA LYS A 137 -7.88 -0.85 -21.42
C LYS A 137 -8.27 0.63 -21.49
N MET A 138 -7.89 1.41 -20.48
CA MET A 138 -8.32 2.81 -20.36
C MET A 138 -7.54 3.76 -21.27
N ASP A 139 -6.26 3.45 -21.53
CA ASP A 139 -5.38 4.23 -22.38
C ASP A 139 -4.35 3.30 -23.06
N PRO A 140 -4.63 2.85 -24.30
CA PRO A 140 -3.74 1.98 -25.06
C PRO A 140 -2.36 2.59 -25.35
N ASN A 141 -2.21 3.91 -25.23
CA ASN A 141 -0.96 4.63 -25.45
C ASN A 141 -0.23 4.93 -24.14
N THR A 142 -0.61 4.28 -23.03
CA THR A 142 0.09 4.39 -21.75
C THR A 142 1.59 4.12 -21.95
N PRO A 143 2.48 5.03 -21.51
CA PRO A 143 3.92 4.86 -21.69
C PRO A 143 4.45 3.54 -21.15
N LYS A 144 5.29 2.86 -21.93
CA LYS A 144 5.86 1.55 -21.60
C LYS A 144 6.59 1.55 -20.25
N GLU A 145 7.26 2.65 -19.91
CA GLU A 145 7.97 2.82 -18.65
C GLU A 145 7.09 2.56 -17.41
N ILE A 146 5.81 2.91 -17.45
CA ILE A 146 4.87 2.64 -16.35
C ILE A 146 4.68 1.13 -16.19
N PHE A 147 4.52 0.41 -17.30
CA PHE A 147 4.41 -1.05 -17.29
C PHE A 147 5.70 -1.72 -16.83
N ASP A 148 6.86 -1.21 -17.27
CA ASP A 148 8.17 -1.72 -16.87
C ASP A 148 8.38 -1.62 -15.37
N TYR A 149 7.92 -0.54 -14.73
CA TYR A 149 7.95 -0.40 -13.27
C TYR A 149 7.10 -1.46 -12.56
N TRP A 150 5.89 -1.73 -13.08
CA TRP A 150 5.03 -2.79 -12.52
C TRP A 150 5.62 -4.18 -12.76
N ASP A 151 6.18 -4.45 -13.93
CA ASP A 151 6.81 -5.73 -14.27
C ASP A 151 8.03 -5.99 -13.39
N ALA A 152 8.89 -4.98 -13.21
CA ALA A 152 10.03 -5.07 -12.30
C ALA A 152 9.58 -5.30 -10.84
N THR A 153 8.49 -4.65 -10.41
CA THR A 153 7.92 -4.86 -9.08
C THR A 153 7.34 -6.26 -8.93
N ILE A 154 6.62 -6.78 -9.92
CA ILE A 154 6.09 -8.15 -9.94
C ILE A 154 7.24 -9.16 -9.86
N ALA A 155 8.31 -8.97 -10.64
CA ALA A 155 9.49 -9.83 -10.61
C ALA A 155 10.18 -9.81 -9.24
N ARG A 156 10.31 -8.64 -8.60
CA ARG A 156 10.85 -8.51 -7.24
C ARG A 156 10.00 -9.27 -6.21
N ILE A 157 8.67 -9.16 -6.31
CA ILE A 157 7.74 -9.88 -5.43
C ILE A 157 7.79 -11.39 -5.67
N ALA A 158 7.86 -11.82 -6.93
CA ALA A 158 8.00 -13.23 -7.28
C ALA A 158 9.29 -13.83 -6.70
N LYS A 159 10.42 -13.14 -6.84
CA LYS A 159 11.69 -13.56 -6.22
C LYS A 159 11.59 -13.65 -4.69
N ALA A 160 10.93 -12.67 -4.07
CA ALA A 160 10.69 -12.71 -2.62
C ALA A 160 9.82 -13.91 -2.23
N ARG A 161 8.76 -14.20 -3.00
CA ARG A 161 7.91 -15.38 -2.79
C ARG A 161 8.71 -16.68 -2.86
N ASP A 162 9.58 -16.81 -3.85
CA ASP A 162 10.38 -18.03 -4.04
C ASP A 162 11.38 -18.25 -2.90
N THR A 163 11.80 -17.16 -2.23
CA THR A 163 12.76 -17.20 -1.11
C THR A 163 12.09 -17.37 0.25
N TYR A 164 10.99 -16.66 0.49
CA TYR A 164 10.37 -16.50 1.81
C TYR A 164 8.99 -17.17 1.92
N GLY A 165 8.46 -17.73 0.83
CA GLY A 165 7.09 -18.23 0.73
C GLY A 165 6.06 -17.16 0.36
N ASP A 166 4.82 -17.58 0.13
CA ASP A 166 3.73 -16.66 -0.27
C ASP A 166 3.33 -15.66 0.82
N LEU A 167 3.43 -16.09 2.07
CA LEU A 167 3.10 -15.30 3.26
C LEU A 167 4.39 -14.90 3.97
N ILE A 168 4.82 -13.65 3.77
CA ILE A 168 6.03 -13.12 4.40
C ILE A 168 5.61 -12.35 5.66
N LEU A 169 5.95 -12.89 6.83
CA LEU A 169 5.67 -12.25 8.12
C LEU A 169 6.46 -10.94 8.31
N PRO A 170 5.95 -9.98 9.09
CA PRO A 170 6.67 -8.73 9.37
C PRO A 170 8.08 -8.98 9.93
N GLY A 171 9.08 -8.29 9.36
CA GLY A 171 10.48 -8.36 9.80
C GLY A 171 11.29 -9.54 9.29
N THR A 172 10.68 -10.50 8.58
CA THR A 172 11.40 -11.64 7.99
C THR A 172 12.08 -11.30 6.67
N TYR A 173 11.48 -10.42 5.86
CA TYR A 173 12.06 -9.96 4.61
C TYR A 173 13.38 -9.22 4.87
N LYS A 174 14.46 -9.74 4.31
CA LYS A 174 15.77 -9.07 4.24
C LYS A 174 15.96 -8.65 2.78
N GLY A 175 15.62 -7.40 2.51
CA GLY A 175 15.79 -6.74 1.21
C GLY A 175 17.24 -6.36 0.97
#